data_AF-A0A8S4QDJ6-F1
#
_entry.id   AF-A0A8S4QDJ6-F1
#
_cell.length_a   1.000
_cell.length_b   1.000
_cell.length_c   1.000
_cell.angle_alpha   90.00
_cell.angle_beta   90.00
_cell.angle_gamma   90.00
#
_symmetry.space_group_name_H-M   'P 1'
#
loop_
_entity.id
_entity.type
_entity.pdbx_description
1 polymer ?
#
loop_
_entity_poly.entity_id
_entity_poly.type
_entity_poly.pdbx_seq_one_letter_code
_entity_poly.pdbx_strand_id
1 'polypeptide(L)'
;FLFHPDTDKCWLAYERGACPEEQYLVLPKDSMIPICVPNPCRTDSMVLWNGQCQKLGSSVCGNTFPAKVLWVNATTSTVDCVIVYLNNRFSIDVEFETNITCPLGCRRNVQNKCTPDRVL
;
A
#
# COMPACT_ATOMS: atom_id res chain seq x y z
N PHE A 1 -1.66 7.81 -8.44
CA PHE A 1 -2.46 8.78 -9.22
C PHE A 1 -2.63 8.23 -10.62
N LEU A 2 -3.77 8.50 -11.25
CA LEU A 2 -4.16 8.10 -12.60
C LEU A 2 -4.23 9.34 -13.49
N PHE A 3 -3.58 9.33 -14.64
CA PHE A 3 -3.63 10.42 -15.61
C PHE A 3 -4.93 10.34 -16.42
N HIS A 4 -5.71 11.42 -16.46
CA HIS A 4 -6.95 11.51 -17.23
C HIS A 4 -6.76 12.39 -18.46
N PRO A 5 -6.72 11.82 -19.68
CA PRO A 5 -6.31 12.54 -20.89
C PRO A 5 -7.21 13.74 -21.21
N ASP A 6 -8.53 13.63 -21.06
CA ASP A 6 -9.43 14.73 -21.45
C ASP A 6 -9.34 15.96 -20.55
N THR A 7 -8.87 15.79 -19.30
CA THR A 7 -8.72 16.89 -18.35
C THR A 7 -7.28 17.33 -18.18
N ASP A 8 -6.34 16.62 -18.81
CA ASP A 8 -4.88 16.79 -18.69
C ASP A 8 -4.40 16.87 -17.23
N LYS A 9 -4.96 16.02 -16.36
CA LYS A 9 -4.73 16.05 -14.90
C LYS A 9 -4.58 14.66 -14.31
N CYS A 10 -3.88 14.60 -13.17
CA CYS A 10 -3.74 13.40 -12.36
C CYS A 10 -4.77 13.38 -11.24
N TRP A 11 -5.50 12.27 -11.12
CA TRP A 11 -6.52 12.07 -10.09
C TRP A 11 -6.20 10.84 -9.23
N LEU A 12 -6.77 10.77 -8.03
CA LEU A 12 -6.67 9.56 -7.21
C LEU A 12 -7.62 8.49 -7.73
N ALA A 13 -7.17 7.23 -7.68
CA ALA A 13 -8.03 6.10 -7.98
C ALA A 13 -9.05 5.91 -6.84
N TYR A 14 -10.26 5.46 -7.18
CA TYR A 14 -11.38 5.28 -6.24
C TYR A 14 -11.83 6.57 -5.54
N GLU A 15 -11.50 7.72 -6.12
CA GLU A 15 -12.11 9.02 -5.80
C GLU A 15 -12.85 9.55 -7.02
N ARG A 16 -13.74 10.51 -6.82
CA ARG A 16 -14.57 11.11 -7.89
C ARG A 16 -13.71 11.66 -9.02
N GLY A 17 -12.70 12.47 -8.69
CA GLY A 17 -11.83 13.10 -9.69
C GLY A 17 -12.61 13.85 -10.77
N ALA A 18 -12.39 13.48 -12.04
CA ALA A 18 -13.10 14.02 -13.21
C ALA A 18 -14.47 13.37 -13.47
N CYS A 19 -14.87 12.37 -12.68
CA CYS A 19 -16.11 11.64 -12.88
C CYS A 19 -17.35 12.41 -12.39
N PRO A 20 -18.54 12.08 -12.92
CA PRO A 20 -19.81 12.57 -12.39
C PRO A 20 -20.04 12.23 -10.91
N GLU A 21 -21.07 12.81 -10.31
CA GLU A 21 -21.51 12.45 -8.97
C GLU A 21 -21.85 10.95 -8.86
N GLU A 22 -21.68 10.39 -7.66
CA GLU A 22 -21.85 8.96 -7.36
C GLU A 22 -20.95 8.00 -8.16
N GLN A 23 -19.93 8.50 -8.85
CA GLN A 23 -18.93 7.69 -9.56
C GLN A 23 -17.53 7.94 -9.03
N TYR A 24 -16.62 6.99 -9.29
CA TYR A 24 -15.19 7.17 -9.04
C TYR A 24 -14.37 6.72 -10.24
N LEU A 25 -13.11 7.13 -10.26
CA LEU A 25 -12.14 6.81 -11.29
C LEU A 25 -11.42 5.48 -11.00
N VAL A 26 -11.40 4.54 -11.95
CA VAL A 26 -10.68 3.27 -11.85
C VAL A 26 -9.78 3.08 -13.06
N LEU A 27 -8.62 2.42 -12.87
CA LEU A 27 -7.79 1.93 -13.97
C LEU A 27 -8.01 0.42 -14.14
N PRO A 28 -8.68 -0.03 -15.22
CA PRO A 28 -8.81 -1.45 -15.52
C PRO A 28 -7.43 -2.10 -15.72
N LYS A 29 -7.28 -3.36 -15.29
CA LYS A 29 -6.00 -4.09 -15.28
C LYS A 29 -5.27 -4.10 -16.63
N ASP A 30 -6.02 -4.19 -17.73
CA ASP A 30 -5.48 -4.29 -19.09
C ASP A 30 -5.65 -2.99 -19.89
N SER A 31 -5.81 -1.85 -19.19
CA SER A 31 -5.98 -0.53 -19.79
C SER A 31 -4.92 0.44 -19.28
N MET A 32 -4.55 1.40 -20.12
CA MET A 32 -3.75 2.57 -19.74
C MET A 32 -4.61 3.83 -19.56
N ILE A 33 -5.91 3.72 -19.85
CA ILE A 33 -6.87 4.83 -19.77
C ILE A 33 -7.82 4.55 -18.61
N PRO A 34 -7.92 5.47 -17.62
CA PRO A 34 -8.86 5.31 -16.52
C PRO A 34 -10.29 5.59 -16.97
N ILE A 35 -11.25 4.94 -16.32
CA ILE A 35 -12.68 5.06 -16.62
C ILE A 35 -13.47 5.41 -15.37
N CYS A 36 -14.62 6.06 -15.56
CA CYS A 36 -15.57 6.31 -14.50
C CYS A 36 -16.51 5.12 -14.34
N VAL A 37 -16.66 4.65 -13.10
CA VAL A 37 -17.59 3.57 -12.77
C VAL A 37 -18.46 3.97 -11.57
N PRO A 38 -19.67 3.39 -11.43
CA PRO A 38 -20.53 3.66 -10.29
C PRO A 38 -19.85 3.32 -8.96
N ASN A 39 -19.91 4.24 -8.00
CA ASN A 39 -19.49 3.97 -6.64
C ASN A 39 -20.64 3.31 -5.86
N PRO A 40 -20.52 2.05 -5.41
CA PRO A 40 -21.57 1.38 -4.63
C PRO A 40 -21.96 2.12 -3.35
N CYS A 41 -21.06 2.93 -2.80
CA CYS A 41 -21.26 3.70 -1.58
C CYS A 41 -21.83 5.10 -1.82
N ARG A 42 -21.93 5.54 -3.09
CA ARG A 42 -22.45 6.86 -3.52
C ARG A 42 -21.83 8.08 -2.83
N THR A 43 -20.70 7.89 -2.16
CA THR A 43 -20.03 8.90 -1.34
C THR A 43 -18.56 8.93 -1.73
N ASP A 44 -18.03 10.10 -2.05
CA ASP A 44 -16.63 10.23 -2.47
C ASP A 44 -15.66 9.72 -1.39
N SER A 45 -14.53 9.16 -1.83
CA SER A 45 -13.51 8.50 -1.00
C SER A 45 -13.99 7.31 -0.14
N MET A 46 -15.24 6.85 -0.32
CA MET A 46 -15.76 5.61 0.26
C MET A 46 -15.75 4.50 -0.79
N VAL A 47 -15.27 3.32 -0.38
CA VAL A 47 -15.20 2.12 -1.21
C VAL A 47 -15.93 0.96 -0.53
N LEU A 48 -16.51 0.07 -1.32
CA LEU A 48 -17.12 -1.14 -0.81
C LEU A 48 -16.01 -2.13 -0.42
N TRP A 49 -15.92 -2.42 0.87
CA TRP A 49 -14.95 -3.34 1.44
C TRP A 49 -15.64 -4.31 2.40
N ASN A 50 -15.54 -5.61 2.14
CA ASN A 50 -16.20 -6.66 2.93
C ASN A 50 -17.70 -6.39 3.20
N GLY A 51 -18.42 -5.90 2.18
CA GLY A 51 -19.84 -5.60 2.27
C GLY A 51 -20.20 -4.31 3.01
N GLN A 52 -19.22 -3.54 3.46
CA GLN A 52 -19.42 -2.26 4.13
C GLN A 52 -18.72 -1.12 3.38
N CYS A 53 -19.30 0.07 3.46
CA CYS A 53 -18.66 1.27 2.93
C CYS A 53 -17.59 1.74 3.90
N GLN A 54 -16.34 1.73 3.44
CA GLN A 54 -15.18 2.09 4.22
C GLN A 54 -14.44 3.24 3.55
N LYS A 55 -13.87 4.12 4.36
CA LYS A 55 -13.07 5.24 3.86
C LYS A 55 -11.69 4.73 3.47
N LEU A 56 -11.17 5.19 2.33
CA LEU A 56 -9.76 5.00 2.00
C LEU A 56 -8.87 5.62 3.09
N GLY A 57 -7.81 4.91 3.47
CA GLY A 57 -6.89 5.25 4.55
C GLY A 57 -7.35 4.77 5.94
N SER A 58 -8.50 4.13 6.05
CA SER A 58 -8.99 3.59 7.33
C SER A 58 -8.20 2.35 7.78
N SER A 59 -8.15 2.14 9.10
CA SER A 59 -7.43 1.03 9.75
C SER A 59 -8.27 -0.26 9.85
N VAL A 60 -9.14 -0.52 8.87
CA VAL A 60 -10.02 -1.71 8.87
C VAL A 60 -9.31 -3.02 8.54
N CYS A 61 -8.02 -2.95 8.24
CA CYS A 61 -7.15 -4.08 7.90
C CYS A 61 -6.64 -4.86 9.12
N GLY A 62 -7.19 -4.58 10.30
CA GLY A 62 -6.79 -5.19 11.56
C GLY A 62 -5.50 -4.62 12.14
N ASN A 63 -5.24 -4.99 13.40
CA ASN A 63 -4.07 -4.54 14.14
C ASN A 63 -2.86 -5.41 13.79
N THR A 64 -2.18 -5.07 12.71
CA THR A 64 -0.97 -5.76 12.23
C THR A 64 0.26 -4.87 12.36
N PHE A 65 1.44 -5.48 12.49
CA PHE A 65 2.72 -4.79 12.40
C PHE A 65 3.53 -5.38 11.22
N PRO A 66 3.99 -4.57 10.26
CA PRO A 66 3.73 -3.13 10.13
C PRO A 66 2.25 -2.82 9.85
N ALA A 67 1.82 -1.61 10.21
CA ALA A 67 0.43 -1.19 10.09
C ALA A 67 -0.04 -1.24 8.63
N LYS A 68 -1.23 -1.81 8.43
CA LYS A 68 -1.91 -1.85 7.14
C LYS A 68 -3.12 -0.93 7.17
N VAL A 69 -3.35 -0.24 6.06
CA VAL A 69 -4.56 0.58 5.85
C VAL A 69 -5.27 0.14 4.59
N LEU A 70 -6.56 0.39 4.52
CA LEU A 70 -7.33 0.18 3.32
C LEU A 70 -6.93 1.22 2.28
N TRP A 71 -6.28 0.81 1.20
CA TRP A 71 -5.78 1.72 0.18
C TRP A 71 -5.78 1.07 -1.21
N VAL A 72 -5.33 1.81 -2.21
CA VAL A 72 -5.16 1.29 -3.57
C VAL A 72 -3.79 0.62 -3.68
N ASN A 73 -3.78 -0.66 -4.07
CA ASN A 73 -2.56 -1.40 -4.35
C ASN A 73 -1.91 -0.88 -5.63
N ALA A 74 -0.66 -0.43 -5.54
CA ALA A 74 0.06 0.21 -6.64
C ALA A 74 0.31 -0.70 -7.85
N THR A 75 0.30 -2.03 -7.66
CA THR A 75 0.57 -2.99 -8.74
C THR A 75 -0.72 -3.42 -9.44
N THR A 76 -1.78 -3.67 -8.68
CA THR A 76 -3.05 -4.18 -9.23
C THR A 76 -4.05 -3.07 -9.55
N SER A 77 -3.84 -1.85 -9.05
CA SER A 77 -4.79 -0.74 -9.11
C SER A 77 -6.16 -1.07 -8.51
N THR A 78 -6.20 -2.00 -7.55
CA THR A 78 -7.42 -2.40 -6.83
C THR A 78 -7.35 -1.97 -5.36
N VAL A 79 -8.50 -1.83 -4.71
CA VAL A 79 -8.56 -1.63 -3.25
C VAL A 79 -8.07 -2.88 -2.53
N ASP A 80 -7.16 -2.70 -1.57
CA ASP A 80 -6.59 -3.77 -0.75
C ASP A 80 -6.05 -3.22 0.58
N CYS A 81 -5.68 -4.11 1.50
CA CYS A 81 -4.97 -3.78 2.71
C CYS A 81 -3.46 -3.71 2.45
N VAL A 82 -2.97 -2.50 2.23
CA VAL A 82 -1.55 -2.26 1.92
C VAL A 82 -0.79 -1.78 3.16
N ILE A 83 0.50 -2.12 3.21
CA ILE A 83 1.42 -1.60 4.22
C ILE A 83 1.71 -0.14 3.87
N VAL A 84 1.58 0.75 4.86
CA VAL A 84 2.00 2.14 4.72
C VAL A 84 3.37 2.30 5.34
N TYR A 85 4.38 2.51 4.50
CA TYR A 85 5.71 2.87 4.96
C TYR A 85 5.72 4.37 5.27
N LEU A 86 5.48 4.72 6.53
CA LEU A 86 5.72 6.07 7.00
C LEU A 86 7.22 6.24 7.16
N ASN A 87 7.87 6.98 6.25
CA ASN A 87 9.26 7.41 6.40
C ASN A 87 9.33 8.48 7.49
N ASN A 88 9.70 8.10 8.71
CA ASN A 88 9.96 8.94 9.86
C ASN A 88 11.29 8.49 10.51
N ARG A 89 11.79 9.24 11.50
CA ARG A 89 13.06 8.91 12.18
C ARG A 89 13.01 7.56 12.94
N PHE A 90 11.82 7.02 13.14
CA PHE A 90 11.55 5.72 13.76
C PHE A 90 11.13 4.66 12.73
N SER A 91 11.26 4.94 11.43
CA SER A 91 11.06 3.93 10.40
C SER A 91 12.08 2.86 10.64
N ILE A 92 11.58 1.67 10.92
CA ILE A 92 12.36 0.47 10.72
C ILE A 92 12.43 0.35 9.20
N ASP A 93 13.59 0.62 8.64
CA ASP A 93 13.95 0.03 7.35
C ASP A 93 13.79 -1.47 7.56
N VAL A 94 12.64 -2.01 7.11
CA VAL A 94 12.49 -3.44 6.97
C VAL A 94 13.34 -3.79 5.74
N GLU A 95 14.66 -3.61 5.87
CA GLU A 95 15.60 -4.49 5.23
C GLU A 95 15.04 -5.87 5.58
N PHE A 96 14.54 -6.58 4.57
CA PHE A 96 14.25 -7.98 4.71
C PHE A 96 15.54 -8.56 5.26
N GLU A 97 15.60 -8.76 6.59
CA GLU A 97 16.63 -9.56 7.21
C GLU A 97 16.40 -10.93 6.60
N THR A 98 17.05 -11.14 5.46
CA THR A 98 17.47 -12.46 5.07
C THR A 98 18.02 -13.05 6.37
N ASN A 99 17.36 -14.10 6.85
CA ASN A 99 17.83 -14.89 7.97
C ASN A 99 19.19 -15.46 7.54
N ILE A 100 20.23 -14.64 7.56
CA ILE A 100 21.62 -15.04 7.37
C ILE A 100 21.96 -15.63 8.73
N THR A 101 21.56 -16.89 8.90
CA THR A 101 22.10 -17.75 9.94
C THR A 101 23.61 -17.76 9.72
N CYS A 102 24.38 -17.25 10.67
CA CYS A 102 25.83 -17.25 10.54
C CYS A 102 26.33 -18.70 10.40
N PRO A 103 27.41 -18.93 9.64
CA PRO A 103 28.07 -20.23 9.61
C PRO A 103 28.42 -20.71 11.02
N LEU A 104 28.46 -22.03 11.22
CA LEU A 104 28.84 -22.63 12.50
C LEU A 104 30.21 -22.10 12.96
N GLY A 105 30.30 -21.66 14.22
CA GLY A 105 31.50 -21.03 14.79
C GLY A 105 31.60 -19.51 14.59
N CYS A 106 30.59 -18.87 14.00
CA CYS A 106 30.52 -17.42 13.84
C CYS A 106 29.34 -16.82 14.61
N ARG A 107 29.52 -15.61 15.14
CA ARG A 107 28.46 -14.78 15.73
C ARG A 107 28.40 -13.40 15.09
N ARG A 108 27.25 -12.72 15.15
CA ARG A 108 27.13 -11.35 14.65
C ARG A 108 27.82 -10.35 15.58
N ASN A 109 28.52 -9.37 15.00
CA ASN A 109 29.01 -8.21 15.72
C ASN A 109 27.96 -7.07 15.73
N VAL A 110 28.26 -5.96 16.41
CA VAL A 110 27.37 -4.78 16.51
C VAL A 110 27.05 -4.11 15.16
N GLN A 111 27.73 -4.50 14.08
CA GLN A 111 27.50 -4.03 12.72
C GLN A 111 26.75 -5.07 11.87
N ASN A 112 26.12 -6.05 12.50
CA ASN A 112 25.38 -7.15 11.87
C ASN A 112 26.23 -8.07 10.96
N LYS A 113 27.57 -8.07 11.10
CA LYS A 113 28.47 -8.95 10.33
C LYS A 113 28.80 -10.22 11.11
N CYS A 114 28.74 -11.39 10.46
CA CYS A 114 29.20 -12.65 11.03
C CYS A 114 30.72 -12.66 11.18
N THR A 115 31.20 -12.78 12.41
CA THR A 115 32.63 -12.87 12.77
C THR A 115 32.88 -14.15 13.57
N PRO A 116 34.06 -14.79 13.46
CA PRO A 116 34.40 -15.97 14.25
C PRO A 116 34.25 -15.70 15.75
N ASP A 117 33.65 -16.64 16.48
CA ASP A 117 33.53 -16.53 17.93
C ASP A 117 34.93 -16.73 18.53
N ARG A 118 35.57 -15.64 18.97
CA ARG A 118 36.84 -15.71 19.68
C ARG A 118 36.54 -16.24 21.09
N VAL A 119 36.60 -17.56 21.23
CA VAL A 119 36.68 -18.22 22.54
C VAL A 119 38.04 -17.82 23.14
N LEU A 120 37.99 -16.97 24.17
CA LEU A 120 39.10 -16.76 25.11
C LEU A 120 39.07 -17.86 26.17
#